data_AF-A0AA97GX55-F1
#
_entry.id   AF-A0AA97GX55-F1
#
_cell.length_a   1.000
_cell.length_b   1.000
_cell.length_c   1.000
_cell.angle_alpha   90.00
_cell.angle_beta   90.00
_cell.angle_gamma   90.00
#
_symmetry.space_group_name_H-M   'P 1'
#
loop_
_entity.id
_entity.type
_entity.pdbx_description
1 polymer ?
#
loop_
_entity_poly.entity_id
_entity_poly.type
_entity_poly.pdbx_seq_one_letter_code
_entity_poly.pdbx_strand_id
1 'polypeptide(L)'
;MITQSRDLNTTAPRGHFYASIDEYRHARPGHVRNPQSVVTGIQEEDALSVPGDVLAEWDVLFYPVIGARAVSSATGEDGAGEDPAGDVLAHRTLRRARHSRTSLVDDDSHPVVLLAADVPIADAEHAWQRVVSKADHDGTLSDLLIESVGTG
;
A
#
# COMPACT_ATOMS: atom_id res chain seq x y z
N MET A 1 33.81 -31.22 -7.92
CA MET A 1 32.36 -31.38 -7.70
C MET A 1 32.02 -30.40 -6.57
N ILE A 2 31.55 -29.19 -6.92
CA ILE A 2 31.25 -28.16 -5.92
C ILE A 2 29.74 -28.20 -5.72
N THR A 3 29.34 -28.64 -4.53
CA THR A 3 27.97 -28.59 -4.03
C THR A 3 27.60 -27.12 -3.88
N GLN A 4 26.85 -26.56 -4.84
CA GLN A 4 26.19 -25.28 -4.64
C GLN A 4 25.08 -25.49 -3.61
N SER A 5 25.38 -25.16 -2.36
CA SER A 5 24.38 -24.91 -1.34
C SER A 5 23.49 -23.80 -1.89
N ARG A 6 22.24 -24.16 -2.21
CA ARG A 6 21.17 -23.21 -2.52
C ARG A 6 21.04 -22.31 -1.30
N ASP A 7 21.55 -21.09 -1.38
CA ASP A 7 21.13 -20.03 -0.47
C ASP A 7 19.62 -19.94 -0.62
N LEU A 8 18.91 -20.41 0.40
CA LEU A 8 17.52 -20.06 0.63
C LEU A 8 17.55 -18.55 0.84
N ASN A 9 17.44 -17.80 -0.26
CA ASN A 9 17.04 -16.40 -0.22
C ASN A 9 15.70 -16.38 0.50
N THR A 10 15.73 -16.23 1.81
CA THR A 10 14.60 -15.76 2.60
C THR A 10 14.37 -14.34 2.13
N THR A 11 13.68 -14.19 1.01
CA THR A 11 13.29 -12.90 0.46
C THR A 11 12.49 -12.22 1.57
N ALA A 12 13.07 -11.17 2.16
CA ALA A 12 12.36 -10.38 3.16
C ALA A 12 11.04 -9.91 2.53
N PRO A 13 9.92 -10.00 3.27
CA PRO A 13 8.61 -9.68 2.72
C PRO A 13 8.63 -8.26 2.15
N ARG A 14 8.05 -8.09 0.96
CA ARG A 14 8.09 -6.82 0.21
C ARG A 14 7.28 -5.70 0.88
N GLY A 15 6.47 -6.03 1.88
CA GLY A 15 5.73 -5.12 2.75
C GLY A 15 5.43 -5.75 4.10
N HIS A 16 4.89 -4.96 5.03
CA HIS A 16 4.45 -5.45 6.33
C HIS A 16 2.92 -5.51 6.39
N PHE A 17 2.38 -6.63 6.87
CA PHE A 17 0.95 -6.89 6.89
C PHE A 17 0.32 -6.52 8.23
N TYR A 18 -0.85 -5.90 8.18
CA TYR A 18 -1.74 -5.73 9.31
C TYR A 18 -3.13 -6.26 8.94
N ALA A 19 -3.78 -6.97 9.85
CA ALA A 19 -5.08 -7.60 9.60
C ALA A 19 -6.21 -6.57 9.43
N SER A 20 -6.04 -5.37 9.97
CA SER A 20 -6.97 -4.25 9.78
C SER A 20 -6.26 -2.90 9.84
N ILE A 21 -6.95 -1.86 9.40
CA ILE A 21 -6.46 -0.48 9.56
C ILE A 21 -6.27 -0.11 11.03
N ASP A 22 -7.10 -0.61 11.93
CA ASP A 22 -6.98 -0.31 13.36
C ASP A 22 -5.75 -0.95 14.00
N GLU A 23 -5.37 -2.15 13.56
CA GLU A 23 -4.11 -2.78 13.98
C GLU A 23 -2.90 -1.96 13.52
N TYR A 24 -2.90 -1.50 12.26
CA TYR A 24 -1.89 -0.57 11.78
C TYR A 24 -1.84 0.71 12.60
N ARG A 25 -2.99 1.34 12.87
CA ARG A 25 -3.06 2.59 13.66
C ARG A 25 -2.54 2.39 15.09
N HIS A 26 -2.75 1.21 15.67
CA HIS A 26 -2.20 0.86 16.97
C HIS A 26 -0.67 0.72 16.93
N ALA A 27 -0.13 0.10 15.87
CA ALA A 27 1.31 -0.04 15.67
C ALA A 27 2.00 1.28 15.28
N ARG A 28 1.27 2.20 14.63
CA ARG A 28 1.76 3.48 14.08
C ARG A 28 0.90 4.65 14.54
N PRO A 29 0.86 4.98 15.85
CA PRO A 29 -0.06 5.97 16.42
C PRO A 29 0.16 7.41 15.91
N GLY A 30 1.30 7.66 15.25
CA GLY A 30 1.63 8.95 14.61
C GLY A 30 1.05 9.12 13.21
N HIS A 31 0.59 8.07 12.53
CA HIS A 31 0.31 8.06 11.08
C HIS A 31 -1.18 7.85 10.79
N VAL A 32 -2.02 8.70 11.40
CA VAL A 32 -3.47 8.47 11.56
C VAL A 32 -4.36 9.56 10.94
N ARG A 33 -3.81 10.61 10.33
CA ARG A 33 -4.61 11.74 9.80
C ARG A 33 -4.81 11.66 8.28
N ASN A 34 -6.04 11.93 7.84
CA ASN A 34 -6.47 12.18 6.46
C ASN A 34 -5.57 11.53 5.38
N PRO A 35 -5.77 10.24 5.09
CA PRO A 35 -4.99 9.57 4.06
C PRO A 35 -5.17 10.28 2.72
N GLN A 36 -4.08 10.36 1.96
CA GLN A 36 -4.07 10.92 0.61
C GLN A 36 -3.99 9.78 -0.40
N SER A 37 -4.87 9.76 -1.39
CA SER A 37 -4.83 8.73 -2.43
C SER A 37 -3.60 8.90 -3.32
N VAL A 38 -2.79 7.85 -3.44
CA VAL A 38 -1.67 7.77 -4.39
C VAL A 38 -2.14 7.09 -5.67
N VAL A 39 -2.80 5.94 -5.53
CA VAL A 39 -3.44 5.20 -6.64
C VAL A 39 -4.75 4.61 -6.11
N THR A 40 -5.80 4.58 -6.91
CA THR A 40 -7.09 4.00 -6.51
C THR A 40 -7.63 3.04 -7.53
N GLY A 41 -8.35 2.01 -7.09
CA GLY A 41 -9.09 1.09 -7.94
C GLY A 41 -8.21 0.15 -8.76
N ILE A 42 -7.09 -0.30 -8.19
CA ILE A 42 -6.27 -1.36 -8.78
C ILE A 42 -7.05 -2.67 -8.66
N GLN A 43 -7.58 -3.18 -9.76
CA GLN A 43 -8.41 -4.38 -9.74
C GLN A 43 -7.56 -5.61 -9.40
N GLU A 44 -8.04 -6.41 -8.45
CA GLU A 44 -7.42 -7.70 -8.12
C GLU A 44 -7.64 -8.72 -9.25
N GLU A 45 -8.81 -8.66 -9.89
CA GLU A 45 -9.24 -9.58 -10.94
C GLU A 45 -9.89 -8.80 -12.10
N ASP A 46 -9.92 -9.42 -13.29
CA ASP A 46 -10.67 -8.87 -14.42
C ASP A 46 -12.17 -8.84 -14.10
N ALA A 47 -12.77 -7.65 -14.20
CA ALA A 47 -14.20 -7.43 -13.95
C ALA A 47 -15.12 -8.30 -14.82
N LEU A 48 -14.66 -8.74 -16.00
CA LEU A 48 -15.42 -9.66 -16.86
C LEU A 48 -15.40 -11.12 -16.37
N SER A 49 -14.45 -11.45 -15.50
CA SER A 49 -14.24 -12.80 -14.98
C SER A 49 -14.88 -13.02 -13.60
N VAL A 50 -15.26 -11.97 -12.89
CA VAL A 50 -15.89 -12.06 -11.56
C VAL A 50 -17.42 -12.13 -11.69
N PRO A 51 -18.06 -13.24 -11.24
CA PRO A 51 -19.52 -13.32 -11.22
C PRO A 51 -20.10 -12.45 -10.11
N GLY A 52 -21.02 -11.55 -10.48
CA GLY A 52 -21.71 -10.67 -9.54
C GLY A 52 -21.39 -9.20 -9.80
N ASP A 53 -21.71 -8.35 -8.85
CA ASP A 53 -21.51 -6.91 -8.96
C ASP A 53 -20.51 -6.36 -7.95
N VAL A 54 -19.73 -7.20 -7.26
CA VAL A 54 -18.71 -6.80 -6.31
C VAL A 54 -17.34 -7.23 -6.82
N LEU A 55 -16.38 -6.29 -6.81
CA LEU A 55 -15.00 -6.49 -7.22
C LEU A 55 -14.09 -6.12 -6.06
N ALA A 56 -13.06 -6.93 -5.86
CA ALA A 56 -11.96 -6.57 -4.98
C ALA A 56 -11.00 -5.65 -5.73
N GLU A 57 -10.70 -4.51 -5.10
CA GLU A 57 -9.77 -3.52 -5.59
C GLU A 57 -8.78 -3.15 -4.49
N TRP A 58 -7.63 -2.64 -4.90
CA TRP A 58 -6.63 -2.07 -4.02
C TRP A 58 -6.55 -0.55 -4.22
N ASP A 59 -6.55 0.16 -3.10
CA ASP A 59 -6.23 1.58 -3.05
C ASP A 59 -4.87 1.75 -2.35
N VAL A 60 -3.96 2.48 -2.97
CA VAL A 60 -2.69 2.88 -2.36
C VAL A 60 -2.86 4.26 -1.75
N LEU A 61 -2.67 4.36 -0.44
CA LEU A 61 -2.91 5.54 0.37
C LEU A 61 -1.62 5.98 1.08
N PHE A 62 -1.41 7.29 1.17
CA PHE A 62 -0.36 7.92 1.95
C PHE A 62 -0.91 8.44 3.28
N TYR A 63 -0.39 7.94 4.38
CA TYR A 63 -0.75 8.33 5.74
C TYR A 63 0.33 9.24 6.33
N PRO A 64 0.11 10.58 6.35
CA PRO A 64 1.09 11.52 6.88
C PRO A 64 1.28 11.36 8.40
N VAL A 65 2.51 11.60 8.85
CA VAL A 65 2.84 11.71 10.28
C VAL A 65 2.16 12.95 10.89
N ILE A 66 1.61 12.82 12.10
CA ILE A 66 1.08 13.93 12.88
C ILE A 66 2.19 14.98 13.09
N GLY A 67 1.90 16.23 12.70
CA GLY A 67 2.85 17.34 12.84
C GLY A 67 3.69 17.59 11.58
N ALA A 68 3.60 16.71 10.59
CA ALA A 68 4.17 16.93 9.27
C ALA A 68 3.35 18.02 8.54
N ARG A 69 3.83 19.25 8.56
CA ARG A 69 3.17 20.37 7.89
C ARG A 69 3.57 20.31 6.42
N ALA A 70 2.63 20.06 5.52
CA ALA A 70 2.87 20.20 4.08
C ALA A 70 3.19 21.66 3.77
N VAL A 71 4.48 21.98 3.62
CA VAL A 71 4.91 23.27 3.10
C VAL A 71 5.11 23.07 1.61
N SER A 72 4.14 23.54 0.83
CA SER A 72 4.23 23.56 -0.63
C SER A 72 5.44 24.42 -1.00
N SER A 73 6.50 23.80 -1.52
CA SER A 73 7.65 24.51 -2.06
C SER A 73 7.29 25.06 -3.44
N ALA A 74 6.44 26.09 -3.44
CA ALA A 74 6.30 27.00 -4.56
C ALA A 74 7.21 28.20 -4.28
N THR A 75 8.23 28.36 -5.12
CA THR A 75 9.20 29.47 -5.14
C THR A 75 10.39 29.27 -4.21
N GLY A 76 11.59 29.39 -4.78
CA GLY A 76 12.85 29.14 -4.12
C GLY A 76 13.22 30.14 -3.02
N GLU A 77 14.38 29.84 -2.43
CA GLU A 77 15.11 30.55 -1.38
C GLU A 77 14.75 30.19 0.07
N ASP A 78 15.67 29.41 0.67
CA ASP A 78 16.01 29.32 2.09
C ASP A 78 14.86 29.16 3.09
N GLY A 79 14.25 27.98 3.06
CA GLY A 79 13.67 27.35 4.23
C GLY A 79 13.71 25.85 4.04
N ALA A 80 14.56 25.15 4.80
CA ALA A 80 14.55 23.68 4.87
C ALA A 80 13.27 23.21 5.58
N GLY A 81 12.13 23.37 4.91
CA GLY A 81 10.90 22.68 5.27
C GLY A 81 11.05 21.26 4.78
N GLU A 82 11.24 20.31 5.70
CA GLU A 82 11.20 18.89 5.36
C GLU A 82 9.81 18.58 4.78
N ASP A 83 9.78 17.92 3.62
CA ASP A 83 8.55 17.40 3.06
C ASP A 83 7.89 16.47 4.10
N PRO A 84 6.56 16.54 4.26
CA PRO A 84 5.89 15.74 5.27
C PRO A 84 6.10 14.26 4.99
N ALA A 85 6.79 13.59 5.92
CA ALA A 85 6.97 12.14 5.89
C ALA A 85 5.68 11.42 6.28
N GLY A 86 5.51 10.21 5.74
CA GLY A 86 4.35 9.37 6.01
C GLY A 86 4.53 7.96 5.49
N ASP A 87 3.51 7.15 5.72
CA ASP A 87 3.51 5.74 5.34
C ASP A 87 2.70 5.54 4.06
N VAL A 88 3.16 4.63 3.21
CA VAL A 88 2.43 4.20 2.01
C VAL A 88 1.80 2.84 2.30
N LEU A 89 0.48 2.78 2.29
CA LEU A 89 -0.29 1.58 2.55
C LEU A 89 -1.08 1.17 1.31
N ALA A 90 -1.18 -0.14 1.08
CA ALA A 90 -2.20 -0.71 0.19
C ALA A 90 -3.39 -1.20 1.04
N HIS A 91 -4.57 -0.72 0.71
CA HIS A 91 -5.84 -1.09 1.30
C HIS A 91 -6.63 -1.92 0.32
N ARG A 92 -7.05 -3.11 0.72
CA ARG A 92 -8.01 -3.90 -0.06
C ARG A 92 -9.42 -3.37 0.23
N THR A 93 -10.21 -3.12 -0.80
CA THR A 93 -11.58 -2.65 -0.69
C THR A 93 -12.49 -3.47 -1.60
N LEU A 94 -13.77 -3.59 -1.24
CA LEU A 94 -14.79 -4.20 -2.09
C LEU A 94 -15.66 -3.10 -2.69
N ARG A 95 -15.73 -3.02 -4.04
CA ARG A 95 -16.48 -2.00 -4.77
C ARG A 95 -17.45 -2.61 -5.78
N ARG A 96 -18.55 -1.91 -6.06
CA ARG A 96 -19.52 -2.41 -7.05
C ARG A 96 -19.11 -2.17 -8.50
N ALA A 97 -19.22 -3.20 -9.34
CA ALA A 97 -18.89 -3.17 -10.76
C ALA A 97 -19.91 -2.38 -11.60
N ARG A 98 -19.45 -1.26 -12.17
CA ARG A 98 -19.88 -0.48 -13.37
C ARG A 98 -21.37 -0.15 -13.65
N HIS A 99 -22.37 -0.69 -12.96
CA HIS A 99 -23.78 -0.28 -13.17
C HIS A 99 -24.40 0.47 -11.98
N SER A 100 -23.79 0.38 -10.80
CA SER A 100 -24.16 1.21 -9.66
C SER A 100 -22.93 1.98 -9.22
N ARG A 101 -23.01 3.31 -9.32
CA ARG A 101 -21.99 4.29 -8.94
C ARG A 101 -21.20 3.83 -7.69
N THR A 102 -19.92 3.52 -7.90
CA THR A 102 -18.78 3.67 -6.96
C THR A 102 -19.16 3.82 -5.48
N SER A 103 -19.82 2.81 -4.92
CA SER A 103 -20.07 2.73 -3.48
C SER A 103 -19.11 1.68 -2.95
N LEU A 104 -18.25 2.11 -2.02
CA LEU A 104 -17.48 1.21 -1.18
C LEU A 104 -18.50 0.37 -0.40
N VAL A 105 -18.38 -0.95 -0.50
CA VAL A 105 -19.28 -1.88 0.20
C VAL A 105 -18.75 -2.16 1.60
N ASP A 106 -17.42 -2.18 1.76
CA ASP A 106 -16.71 -2.40 3.01
C ASP A 106 -15.25 -1.92 2.84
N ASP A 107 -14.84 -0.91 3.60
CA ASP A 107 -13.52 -0.25 3.51
C ASP A 107 -12.59 -0.59 4.69
N ASP A 108 -13.14 -0.81 5.88
CA ASP A 108 -12.35 -0.89 7.12
C ASP A 108 -12.10 -2.34 7.63
N SER A 109 -12.82 -3.34 7.12
CA SER A 109 -12.68 -4.74 7.59
C SER A 109 -11.55 -5.53 6.91
N HIS A 110 -10.87 -4.90 5.97
CA HIS A 110 -9.94 -5.56 5.06
C HIS A 110 -8.47 -5.39 5.50
N PRO A 111 -7.60 -6.34 5.12
CA PRO A 111 -6.18 -6.24 5.45
C PRO A 111 -5.52 -5.04 4.79
N VAL A 112 -4.50 -4.52 5.45
CA VAL A 112 -3.66 -3.43 4.94
C VAL A 112 -2.20 -3.85 4.88
N VAL A 113 -1.51 -3.42 3.83
CA VAL A 113 -0.09 -3.74 3.61
C VAL A 113 0.71 -2.44 3.61
N LEU A 114 1.62 -2.29 4.57
CA LEU A 114 2.60 -1.22 4.59
C LEU A 114 3.66 -1.49 3.53
N LEU A 115 3.63 -0.69 2.46
CA LEU A 115 4.54 -0.77 1.32
C LEU A 115 5.85 0.01 1.57
N ALA A 116 5.75 1.14 2.27
CA ALA A 116 6.90 1.95 2.67
C ALA A 116 6.58 2.77 3.92
N ALA A 117 7.57 2.93 4.79
CA ALA A 117 7.44 3.67 6.04
C ALA A 117 8.24 4.98 5.98
N ASP A 118 7.69 6.05 6.57
CA ASP A 118 8.37 7.33 6.81
C ASP A 118 9.03 7.94 5.55
N VAL A 119 8.35 7.86 4.42
CA VAL A 119 8.81 8.42 3.14
C VAL A 119 8.20 9.80 2.90
N PRO A 120 8.92 10.72 2.21
CA PRO A 120 8.32 11.95 1.72
C PRO A 120 7.15 11.65 0.78
N ILE A 121 6.12 12.50 0.80
CA ILE A 121 4.97 12.34 -0.10
C ILE A 121 5.37 12.33 -1.59
N ALA A 122 6.39 13.11 -1.98
CA ALA A 122 6.90 13.15 -3.35
C ALA A 122 7.45 11.78 -3.82
N ASP A 123 7.87 10.93 -2.88
CA ASP A 123 8.41 9.60 -3.15
C ASP A 123 7.35 8.50 -3.02
N ALA A 124 6.12 8.81 -2.60
CA ALA A 124 5.07 7.82 -2.38
C ALA A 124 4.74 7.03 -3.65
N GLU A 125 4.73 7.69 -4.82
CA GLU A 125 4.51 7.03 -6.10
C GLU A 125 5.65 6.05 -6.43
N HIS A 126 6.89 6.51 -6.33
CA HIS A 126 8.07 5.69 -6.57
C HIS A 126 8.18 4.53 -5.56
N ALA A 127 7.75 4.72 -4.32
CA ALA A 127 7.74 3.70 -3.29
C ALA A 127 6.81 2.54 -3.65
N TRP A 128 5.56 2.79 -4.05
CA TRP A 128 4.66 1.71 -4.46
C TRP A 128 5.13 1.03 -5.76
N GLN A 129 5.62 1.80 -6.74
CA GLN A 129 6.11 1.25 -8.01
C GLN A 129 7.28 0.29 -7.82
N ARG A 130 8.18 0.59 -6.87
CA ARG A 130 9.28 -0.30 -6.49
C ARG A 130 8.77 -1.61 -5.90
N VAL A 131 7.71 -1.59 -5.11
CA VAL A 131 7.12 -2.82 -4.57
C VAL A 131 6.58 -3.68 -5.70
N VAL A 132 5.81 -3.11 -6.63
CA VAL A 132 5.27 -3.85 -7.78
C VAL A 132 6.37 -4.36 -8.72
N SER A 133 7.42 -3.56 -8.97
CA SER A 133 8.53 -3.96 -9.83
C SER A 133 9.42 -5.05 -9.21
N LYS A 134 9.40 -5.21 -7.88
CA LYS A 134 10.07 -6.30 -7.16
C LYS A 134 9.26 -7.60 -7.11
N ALA A 135 8.00 -7.59 -7.51
CA ALA A 135 7.30 -8.84 -7.80
C ALA A 135 7.95 -9.41 -9.06
N ASP A 136 8.68 -10.51 -8.94
CA ASP A 136 9.19 -11.21 -10.11
C ASP A 136 8.00 -11.57 -11.02
N HIS A 137 7.93 -10.89 -12.18
CA HIS A 137 7.09 -11.13 -13.37
C HIS A 137 5.83 -11.97 -13.14
N ASP A 138 4.92 -11.51 -12.26
CA ASP A 138 3.49 -11.90 -12.14
C ASP A 138 2.90 -11.57 -10.74
N GLY A 139 3.72 -11.13 -9.78
CA GLY A 139 3.23 -10.84 -8.42
C GLY A 139 2.34 -9.59 -8.30
N THR A 140 1.15 -9.78 -7.76
CA THR A 140 0.11 -8.81 -7.44
C THR A 140 0.23 -8.27 -6.00
N LEU A 141 -0.56 -7.26 -5.63
CA LEU A 141 -0.69 -6.84 -4.24
C LEU A 141 -1.31 -7.95 -3.36
N SER A 142 -2.10 -8.85 -3.95
CA SER A 142 -2.62 -10.02 -3.24
C SER A 142 -1.53 -11.04 -2.92
N ASP A 143 -0.46 -11.13 -3.73
CA ASP A 143 0.69 -11.98 -3.39
C ASP A 143 1.45 -11.48 -2.16
N LEU A 144 1.44 -10.17 -1.89
CA LEU A 144 1.98 -9.60 -0.65
C LEU A 144 1.23 -10.10 0.59
N LEU A 145 -0.07 -10.41 0.47
CA LEU A 145 -0.85 -11.01 1.56
C LEU A 145 -0.41 -12.47 1.82
N ILE A 146 0.01 -13.19 0.79
CA ILE A 146 0.44 -14.58 0.90
C ILE A 146 1.87 -14.64 1.47
N GLU A 147 2.76 -13.76 1.01
CA GLU A 147 4.15 -13.64 1.49
C GLU A 147 4.21 -13.39 3.02
N SER A 148 3.28 -12.59 3.55
CA SER A 148 3.24 -12.24 4.98
C SER A 148 2.69 -13.36 5.87
N VAL A 149 1.83 -14.23 5.36
CA VAL A 149 1.29 -15.39 6.09
C VAL A 149 2.26 -16.58 6.05
N GLY A 150 3.09 -16.70 5.00
CA GLY A 150 4.05 -17.78 4.82
C GLY A 150 5.33 -17.70 5.68
N THR A 151 5.49 -16.66 6.50
CA THR A 151 6.68 -16.42 7.35
C THR A 151 6.44 -16.64 8.86
N GLY A 152 5.30 -17.25 9.24
CA GLY A 152 4.98 -17.63 10.62
C GLY A 152 5.59 -18.94 11.10
#